data_AF-A0A432ZHJ8-F1
#
_entry.id   AF-A0A432ZHJ8-F1
#
_cell.length_a   1.000
_cell.length_b   1.000
_cell.length_c   1.000
_cell.angle_alpha   90.00
_cell.angle_beta   90.00
_cell.angle_gamma   90.00
#
_symmetry.space_group_name_H-M   'P 1'
#
loop_
_entity.id
_entity.type
_entity.pdbx_description
1 polymer ?
#
loop_
_entity_poly.entity_id
_entity_poly.type
_entity_poly.pdbx_seq_one_letter_code
_entity_poly.pdbx_strand_id
1 'polypeptide(L)'
;MGILIISGAGLSAPSGAPTFNGKYPIYNNVDLLRSGLEQLEQLKPNKAHKELSTLQSEAVKQKIKVRHITLNVDDLNESCGATVEHVYGRARDRSISELATIDFYDLSWISEKLIILVGVSGLGFPLAWLESYCRSKQKKVISFNLVVNPELECYQCVGDAACSINADRLLSYYESLT
;
A
#
# COMPACT_ATOMS: atom_id res chain seq x y z
N MET A 1 17.57 6.59 6.70
CA MET A 1 16.11 6.68 6.92
C MET A 1 15.43 6.66 5.56
N GLY A 2 14.20 6.15 5.48
CA GLY A 2 13.53 5.91 4.20
C GLY A 2 12.02 6.11 4.27
N ILE A 3 11.35 5.72 3.19
CA ILE A 3 9.90 5.77 3.03
C ILE A 3 9.37 4.33 3.00
N LEU A 4 8.35 4.05 3.80
CA LEU A 4 7.59 2.81 3.73
C LEU A 4 6.24 3.11 3.09
N ILE A 5 5.89 2.40 2.03
CA ILE A 5 4.56 2.46 1.39
C ILE A 5 3.85 1.15 1.73
N ILE A 6 2.62 1.24 2.21
CA ILE A 6 1.72 0.11 2.38
C ILE A 6 0.47 0.37 1.56
N SER A 7 0.25 -0.45 0.53
CA SER A 7 -0.89 -0.32 -0.37
C SER A 7 -1.88 -1.48 -0.23
N GLY A 8 -3.15 -1.20 -0.52
CA GLY A 8 -4.24 -2.17 -0.47
C GLY A 8 -5.24 -1.97 -1.62
N ALA A 9 -6.37 -2.67 -1.57
CA ALA A 9 -7.27 -2.77 -2.71
C ALA A 9 -7.86 -1.43 -3.17
N GLY A 10 -7.97 -0.44 -2.28
CA GLY A 10 -8.40 0.91 -2.65
C GLY A 10 -7.47 1.60 -3.65
N LEU A 11 -6.19 1.18 -3.74
CA LEU A 11 -5.26 1.65 -4.78
C LEU A 11 -5.68 1.14 -6.17
N SER A 12 -6.10 -0.12 -6.26
CA SER A 12 -6.46 -0.79 -7.53
C SER A 12 -7.94 -0.64 -7.88
N ALA A 13 -8.78 -0.15 -6.96
CA ALA A 13 -10.22 0.01 -7.18
C ALA A 13 -10.57 0.87 -8.42
N PRO A 14 -9.92 2.03 -8.67
CA PRO A 14 -10.19 2.82 -9.88
C PRO A 14 -9.80 2.11 -11.18
N SER A 15 -8.97 1.07 -11.09
CA SER A 15 -8.60 0.21 -12.22
C SER A 15 -9.60 -0.91 -12.48
N GLY A 16 -10.64 -1.05 -11.65
CA GLY A 16 -11.65 -2.12 -11.73
C GLY A 16 -11.36 -3.31 -10.82
N ALA A 17 -10.34 -3.25 -9.95
CA ALA A 17 -10.09 -4.30 -8.98
C ALA A 17 -11.17 -4.30 -7.87
N PRO A 18 -11.57 -5.47 -7.36
CA PRO A 18 -12.52 -5.54 -6.25
C PRO A 18 -11.92 -4.94 -4.97
N THR A 19 -12.72 -4.16 -4.23
CA THR A 19 -12.38 -3.68 -2.88
C THR A 19 -12.96 -4.59 -1.81
N PHE A 20 -12.26 -4.72 -0.69
CA PHE A 20 -12.69 -5.54 0.44
C PHE A 20 -13.56 -4.73 1.42
N ASN A 21 -14.84 -5.10 1.57
CA ASN A 21 -15.71 -4.53 2.61
C ASN A 21 -15.50 -5.25 3.95
N GLY A 22 -14.39 -4.92 4.62
CA GLY A 22 -14.35 -4.68 6.07
C GLY A 22 -14.58 -5.83 7.06
N LYS A 23 -14.80 -7.09 6.63
CA LYS A 23 -14.93 -8.20 7.60
C LYS A 23 -13.95 -9.34 7.39
N TYR A 24 -13.59 -9.63 6.14
CA TYR A 24 -12.59 -10.63 5.78
C TYR A 24 -11.94 -10.23 4.46
N PRO A 25 -10.61 -10.37 4.29
CA PRO A 25 -10.01 -10.30 2.97
C PRO A 25 -10.66 -11.37 2.07
N ILE A 26 -10.78 -11.17 0.74
CA ILE A 26 -11.15 -12.29 -0.17
C ILE A 26 -10.13 -13.44 -0.04
N TYR A 27 -8.94 -13.16 0.52
CA TYR A 27 -7.96 -14.16 0.93
C TYR A 27 -8.46 -15.17 1.98
N ASN A 28 -9.59 -14.97 2.66
CA ASN A 28 -10.19 -16.02 3.50
C ASN A 28 -10.94 -17.08 2.70
N ASN A 29 -10.98 -16.91 1.37
CA ASN A 29 -11.44 -17.93 0.44
C ASN A 29 -10.56 -17.86 -0.82
N VAL A 30 -9.35 -18.42 -0.70
CA VAL A 30 -8.39 -18.51 -1.81
C VAL A 30 -8.97 -19.11 -3.09
N ASP A 31 -9.98 -19.96 -3.00
CA ASP A 31 -10.60 -20.57 -4.17
C ASP A 31 -11.47 -19.57 -4.96
N LEU A 32 -12.21 -18.70 -4.27
CA LEU A 32 -12.91 -17.57 -4.90
C LEU A 32 -11.90 -16.62 -5.56
N LEU A 33 -10.79 -16.32 -4.91
CA LEU A 33 -9.76 -15.48 -5.50
C LEU A 33 -9.10 -16.12 -6.72
N ARG A 34 -8.80 -17.42 -6.65
CA ARG A 34 -8.24 -18.19 -7.78
C ARG A 34 -9.14 -18.14 -9.00
N SER A 35 -10.47 -18.14 -8.80
CA SER A 35 -11.43 -18.02 -9.90
C SER A 35 -11.44 -16.64 -10.58
N GLY A 36 -10.90 -15.60 -9.92
CA GLY A 36 -10.84 -14.22 -10.42
C GLY A 36 -9.48 -13.78 -10.96
N LEU A 37 -8.46 -14.64 -10.98
CA LEU A 37 -7.08 -14.24 -11.36
C LEU A 37 -6.99 -13.72 -12.79
N GLU A 38 -7.70 -14.35 -13.73
CA GLU A 38 -7.72 -13.92 -15.13
C GLU A 38 -8.25 -12.48 -15.29
N GLN A 39 -9.16 -12.05 -14.42
CA GLN A 39 -9.68 -10.69 -14.43
C GLN A 39 -8.63 -9.69 -13.92
N LEU A 40 -7.87 -10.07 -12.90
CA LEU A 40 -6.80 -9.24 -12.34
C LEU A 40 -5.69 -8.98 -13.37
N GLU A 41 -5.35 -9.98 -14.19
CA GLU A 41 -4.34 -9.85 -15.26
C GLU A 41 -4.74 -8.87 -16.38
N GLN A 42 -6.04 -8.60 -16.55
CA GLN A 42 -6.55 -7.68 -17.58
C GLN A 42 -6.62 -6.23 -17.10
N LEU A 43 -6.46 -5.98 -15.80
CA LEU A 43 -6.54 -4.65 -15.23
C LEU A 43 -5.39 -3.78 -15.73
N LYS A 44 -5.63 -2.46 -15.78
CA LYS A 44 -4.62 -1.47 -16.18
C LYS A 44 -4.27 -0.55 -15.02
N PRO A 45 -3.00 -0.19 -14.85
CA PRO A 45 -2.61 0.71 -13.78
C PRO A 45 -3.26 2.08 -13.97
N ASN A 46 -3.73 2.66 -12.86
CA ASN A 46 -4.21 4.03 -12.81
C ASN A 46 -3.05 5.01 -12.52
N LYS A 47 -3.38 6.31 -12.40
CA LYS A 47 -2.38 7.36 -12.15
C LYS A 47 -1.62 7.17 -10.83
N ALA A 48 -2.26 6.67 -9.77
CA ALA A 48 -1.59 6.46 -8.48
C ALA A 48 -0.44 5.45 -8.59
N HIS A 49 -0.62 4.34 -9.32
CA HIS A 49 0.46 3.37 -9.55
C HIS A 49 1.67 4.01 -10.23
N LYS A 50 1.43 4.87 -11.22
CA LYS A 50 2.48 5.61 -11.93
C LYS A 50 3.21 6.57 -10.99
N GLU A 51 2.47 7.32 -10.18
CA GLU A 51 3.06 8.25 -9.20
C GLU A 51 3.86 7.53 -8.12
N LEU A 52 3.41 6.36 -7.66
CA LEU A 52 4.19 5.54 -6.72
C LEU A 52 5.47 4.99 -7.35
N SER A 53 5.43 4.59 -8.62
CA SER A 53 6.64 4.21 -9.37
C SER A 53 7.60 5.39 -9.55
N THR A 54 7.08 6.57 -9.92
CA THR A 54 7.88 7.80 -10.01
C THR A 54 8.52 8.14 -8.67
N LEU A 55 7.77 8.11 -7.57
CA LEU A 55 8.26 8.32 -6.22
C LEU A 55 9.44 7.39 -5.90
N GLN A 56 9.32 6.09 -6.21
CA GLN A 56 10.42 5.15 -6.01
C GLN A 56 11.65 5.51 -6.85
N SER A 57 11.47 5.81 -8.14
CA SER A 57 12.59 6.13 -9.04
C SER A 57 13.32 7.41 -8.65
N GLU A 58 12.59 8.46 -8.24
CA GLU A 58 13.17 9.74 -7.84
C GLU A 58 13.84 9.63 -6.45
N ALA A 59 13.22 8.91 -5.51
CA ALA A 59 13.82 8.62 -4.21
C ALA A 59 15.18 7.90 -4.34
N VAL A 60 15.30 6.93 -5.25
CA VAL A 60 16.55 6.21 -5.51
C VAL A 60 17.65 7.16 -5.99
N LYS A 61 17.35 8.11 -6.89
CA LYS A 61 18.30 9.13 -7.36
C LYS A 61 18.82 9.98 -6.20
N GLN A 62 17.97 10.23 -5.20
CA GLN A 62 18.31 10.97 -3.98
C GLN A 62 18.89 10.10 -2.86
N LYS A 63 19.17 8.82 -3.11
CA LYS A 63 19.66 7.84 -2.12
C LYS A 63 18.70 7.64 -0.94
N ILE A 64 17.41 7.88 -1.14
CA ILE A 64 16.35 7.61 -0.18
C ILE A 64 15.88 6.16 -0.39
N LYS A 65 15.96 5.34 0.65
CA LYS A 65 15.43 3.96 0.58
C LYS A 65 13.91 4.01 0.56
N VAL A 66 13.29 3.35 -0.42
CA VAL A 66 11.85 3.13 -0.44
C VAL A 66 11.58 1.63 -0.33
N ARG A 67 10.73 1.26 0.62
CA ARG A 67 10.16 -0.08 0.72
C ARG A 67 8.68 0.02 0.41
N HIS A 68 8.18 -0.80 -0.51
CA HIS A 68 6.76 -0.81 -0.86
C HIS A 68 6.21 -2.21 -0.62
N ILE A 69 5.33 -2.32 0.36
CA ILE A 69 4.62 -3.55 0.71
C ILE A 69 3.19 -3.41 0.21
N THR A 70 2.68 -4.44 -0.49
CA THR A 70 1.31 -4.45 -0.99
C THR A 70 0.52 -5.61 -0.39
N LEU A 71 -0.72 -5.30 0.01
CA LEU A 71 -1.73 -6.29 0.37
C LEU A 71 -2.47 -6.81 -0.86
N ASN A 72 -2.21 -6.26 -2.05
CA ASN A 72 -2.81 -6.72 -3.30
C ASN A 72 -2.04 -7.90 -3.86
N VAL A 73 -2.73 -8.74 -4.62
CA VAL A 73 -2.14 -9.83 -5.40
C VAL A 73 -2.07 -9.50 -6.90
N ASP A 74 -2.60 -8.35 -7.33
CA ASP A 74 -2.43 -7.83 -8.68
C ASP A 74 -1.02 -7.24 -8.88
N ASP A 75 -0.56 -7.18 -10.13
CA ASP A 75 0.78 -6.68 -10.50
C ASP A 75 0.74 -5.23 -11.04
N LEU A 76 -0.28 -4.44 -10.69
CA LEU A 76 -0.47 -3.11 -11.30
C LEU A 76 0.67 -2.15 -10.94
N ASN A 77 1.28 -2.29 -9.77
CA ASN A 77 2.45 -1.51 -9.37
C ASN A 77 3.66 -1.84 -10.25
N GLU A 78 3.97 -3.12 -10.42
CA GLU A 78 5.12 -3.58 -11.20
C GLU A 78 4.94 -3.30 -12.69
N SER A 79 3.70 -3.29 -13.19
CA SER A 79 3.40 -2.89 -14.58
C SER A 79 3.79 -1.42 -14.87
N CYS A 80 3.91 -0.59 -13.83
CA CYS A 80 4.44 0.77 -13.93
C CYS A 80 5.95 0.87 -13.71
N GLY A 81 6.63 -0.23 -13.37
CA GLY A 81 8.05 -0.26 -13.02
C GLY A 81 8.35 -0.07 -11.53
N ALA A 82 7.34 -0.11 -10.66
CA ALA A 82 7.57 -0.11 -9.21
C ALA A 82 8.12 -1.48 -8.74
N THR A 83 8.94 -1.48 -7.70
CA THR A 83 9.33 -2.68 -6.96
C THR A 83 8.46 -2.80 -5.72
N VAL A 84 7.86 -3.97 -5.50
CA VAL A 84 6.94 -4.23 -4.38
C VAL A 84 7.17 -5.60 -3.74
N GLU A 85 6.86 -5.69 -2.45
CA GLU A 85 6.81 -6.93 -1.68
C GLU A 85 5.35 -7.30 -1.44
N HIS A 86 4.92 -8.48 -1.89
CA HIS A 86 3.54 -8.93 -1.72
C HIS A 86 3.36 -9.72 -0.42
N VAL A 87 2.41 -9.29 0.41
CA VAL A 87 2.10 -9.97 1.67
C VAL A 87 1.45 -11.33 1.45
N TYR A 88 0.53 -11.42 0.48
CA TYR A 88 -0.27 -12.63 0.23
C TYR A 88 0.15 -13.37 -1.05
N GLY A 89 1.26 -12.94 -1.66
CA GLY A 89 1.74 -13.47 -2.94
C GLY A 89 1.15 -12.75 -4.16
N ARG A 90 1.27 -13.37 -5.33
CA ARG A 90 1.05 -12.74 -6.65
C ARG A 90 0.17 -13.61 -7.54
N ALA A 91 -0.84 -12.98 -8.14
CA ALA A 91 -1.78 -13.63 -9.04
C ALA A 91 -1.08 -14.25 -10.25
N ARG A 92 -0.17 -13.49 -10.87
CA ARG A 92 0.58 -13.91 -12.06
C ARG A 92 1.47 -15.13 -11.83
N ASP A 93 2.02 -15.25 -10.63
CA ASP A 93 2.85 -16.39 -10.24
C ASP A 93 1.98 -17.59 -9.78
N ARG A 94 0.65 -17.42 -9.74
CA ARG A 94 -0.33 -18.36 -9.17
C ARG A 94 0.02 -18.77 -7.73
N SER A 95 0.74 -17.90 -7.03
CA SER A 95 1.22 -18.12 -5.68
C SER A 95 0.47 -17.16 -4.78
N ILE A 96 -0.70 -17.59 -4.29
CA ILE A 96 -1.51 -16.81 -3.35
C ILE A 96 -1.80 -17.63 -2.11
N SER A 97 -1.63 -17.00 -0.96
CA SER A 97 -1.73 -17.60 0.37
C SER A 97 -2.61 -16.76 1.29
N GLU A 98 -3.38 -17.42 2.16
CA GLU A 98 -4.08 -16.76 3.28
C GLU A 98 -3.10 -16.33 4.37
N LEU A 99 -1.94 -17.00 4.43
CA LEU A 99 -0.87 -16.71 5.37
C LEU A 99 -0.03 -15.55 4.83
N ALA A 100 0.07 -14.50 5.62
CA ALA A 100 0.97 -13.38 5.36
C ALA A 100 2.43 -13.83 5.40
N THR A 101 3.19 -13.46 4.38
CA THR A 101 4.65 -13.71 4.30
C THR A 101 5.46 -12.71 5.13
N ILE A 102 4.83 -11.61 5.53
CA ILE A 102 5.42 -10.55 6.35
C ILE A 102 4.72 -10.59 7.70
N ASP A 103 5.50 -10.74 8.76
CA ASP A 103 5.00 -10.62 10.12
C ASP A 103 4.78 -9.15 10.46
N PHE A 104 3.52 -8.78 10.68
CA PHE A 104 3.13 -7.46 11.12
C PHE A 104 2.83 -7.38 12.63
N TYR A 105 2.94 -8.48 13.37
CA TYR A 105 2.86 -8.48 14.83
C TYR A 105 4.14 -7.92 15.44
N ASP A 106 5.29 -8.25 14.84
CA ASP A 106 6.56 -7.58 15.08
C ASP A 106 6.79 -6.48 14.05
N LEU A 107 6.77 -5.23 14.48
CA LEU A 107 7.05 -4.06 13.65
C LEU A 107 8.47 -3.50 13.86
N SER A 108 9.33 -4.23 14.59
CA SER A 108 10.73 -3.83 14.85
C SER A 108 11.55 -3.65 13.57
N TRP A 109 11.16 -4.31 12.48
CA TRP A 109 11.76 -4.16 11.16
C TRP A 109 11.47 -2.80 10.51
N ILE A 110 10.46 -2.05 10.95
CA ILE A 110 10.15 -0.72 10.43
C ILE A 110 11.19 0.28 10.94
N SER A 111 12.02 0.75 10.02
CA SER A 111 13.08 1.72 10.27
C SER A 111 12.79 3.09 9.63
N GLU A 112 11.84 3.13 8.70
CA GLU A 112 11.48 4.25 7.84
C GLU A 112 10.92 5.43 8.64
N LYS A 113 11.12 6.65 8.15
CA LYS A 113 10.70 7.88 8.85
C LYS A 113 9.28 8.28 8.46
N LEU A 114 9.00 8.14 7.16
CA LEU A 114 7.70 8.41 6.57
C LEU A 114 7.04 7.10 6.17
N ILE A 115 5.79 6.94 6.58
CA ILE A 115 4.94 5.81 6.24
C ILE A 115 3.75 6.34 5.45
N ILE A 116 3.48 5.74 4.30
CA ILE A 116 2.43 6.15 3.37
C ILE A 116 1.48 4.97 3.23
N LEU A 117 0.23 5.15 3.66
CA LEU A 117 -0.85 4.18 3.52
C LEU A 117 -1.68 4.55 2.29
N VAL A 118 -1.95 3.60 1.39
CA VAL A 118 -2.68 3.88 0.16
C VAL A 118 -3.79 2.86 -0.07
N GLY A 119 -5.05 3.33 -0.03
CA GLY A 119 -6.20 2.50 -0.35
C GLY A 119 -6.38 1.32 0.61
N VAL A 120 -6.01 1.51 1.88
CA VAL A 120 -6.10 0.47 2.90
C VAL A 120 -7.21 0.84 3.89
N SER A 121 -8.22 -0.01 4.01
CA SER A 121 -9.25 0.12 5.04
C SER A 121 -8.69 -0.36 6.38
N GLY A 122 -8.77 0.46 7.44
CA GLY A 122 -8.28 0.08 8.79
C GLY A 122 -9.05 -1.06 9.46
N LEU A 123 -10.11 -1.56 8.82
CA LEU A 123 -10.83 -2.76 9.23
C LEU A 123 -10.00 -4.00 8.88
N GLY A 124 -8.96 -4.25 9.67
CA GLY A 124 -8.11 -5.43 9.53
C GLY A 124 -6.71 -5.23 10.12
N PHE A 125 -6.22 -6.28 10.77
CA PHE A 125 -4.79 -6.48 10.99
C PHE A 125 -4.06 -6.32 9.64
N PRO A 126 -2.99 -5.52 9.51
CA PRO A 126 -2.12 -4.98 10.58
C PRO A 126 -2.24 -3.47 10.91
N LEU A 127 -3.17 -2.74 10.31
CA LEU A 127 -3.11 -1.25 10.30
C LEU A 127 -3.30 -0.61 11.68
N ALA A 128 -4.20 -1.14 12.51
CA ALA A 128 -4.40 -0.64 13.87
C ALA A 128 -3.13 -0.78 14.74
N TRP A 129 -2.38 -1.88 14.56
CA TRP A 129 -1.11 -2.10 15.27
C TRP A 129 0.01 -1.20 14.74
N LEU A 130 0.04 -1.01 13.42
CA LEU A 130 0.96 -0.10 12.76
C LEU A 130 0.84 1.32 13.30
N GLU A 131 -0.38 1.81 13.51
CA GLU A 131 -0.59 3.15 14.06
C GLU A 131 -0.02 3.30 15.47
N SER A 132 -0.34 2.37 16.37
CA SER A 132 0.18 2.37 17.75
C SER A 132 1.71 2.37 17.76
N TYR A 133 2.32 1.55 16.92
CA TYR A 133 3.77 1.52 16.73
C TYR A 133 4.31 2.86 16.23
N CYS A 134 3.71 3.43 15.18
CA CYS A 134 4.12 4.71 14.61
C CYS A 134 4.08 5.83 15.65
N ARG A 135 3.03 5.87 16.47
CA ARG A 135 2.86 6.84 17.56
C ARG A 135 3.98 6.69 18.59
N SER A 136 4.25 5.47 19.06
CA SER A 136 5.31 5.20 20.05
C SER A 136 6.72 5.56 19.56
N LYS A 137 6.96 5.49 18.24
CA LYS A 137 8.25 5.77 17.61
C LYS A 137 8.31 7.15 16.93
N GLN A 138 7.30 8.00 17.13
CA GLN A 138 7.18 9.34 16.52
C GLN A 138 7.37 9.33 14.99
N LYS A 139 6.93 8.25 14.32
CA LYS A 139 6.96 8.15 12.85
C LYS A 139 5.91 9.07 12.25
N LYS A 140 6.16 9.57 11.04
CA LYS A 140 5.15 10.34 10.30
C LYS A 140 4.37 9.41 9.40
N VAL A 141 3.05 9.49 9.48
CA VAL A 141 2.13 8.67 8.70
C VAL A 141 1.25 9.59 7.87
N ILE A 142 1.10 9.28 6.58
CA ILE A 142 0.11 9.87 5.69
C ILE A 142 -0.77 8.74 5.15
N SER A 143 -2.08 8.93 5.17
CA SER A 143 -3.04 8.00 4.57
C SER A 143 -3.73 8.62 3.36
N PHE A 144 -3.84 7.86 2.28
CA PHE A 144 -4.63 8.17 1.10
C PHE A 144 -5.77 7.16 0.99
N ASN A 145 -7.01 7.61 1.14
CA ASN A 145 -8.16 6.72 1.06
C ASN A 145 -9.41 7.46 0.58
N LEU A 146 -10.38 6.74 0.01
CA LEU A 146 -11.63 7.33 -0.49
C LEU A 146 -12.46 8.00 0.60
N VAL A 147 -12.41 7.45 1.81
CA VAL A 147 -13.15 7.93 2.97
C VAL A 147 -12.21 8.11 4.15
N VAL A 148 -12.57 9.04 5.04
CA VAL A 148 -11.90 9.18 6.34
C VAL A 148 -11.98 7.85 7.09
N ASN A 149 -10.85 7.42 7.64
CA ASN A 149 -10.83 6.38 8.65
C ASN A 149 -10.76 7.04 10.04
N PRO A 150 -11.86 7.03 10.82
CA PRO A 150 -11.88 7.67 12.13
C PRO A 150 -10.94 7.01 13.13
N GLU A 151 -10.50 5.77 12.87
CA GLU A 151 -9.58 5.04 13.74
C GLU A 151 -8.13 5.45 13.51
N LEU A 152 -7.77 6.04 12.34
CA LEU A 152 -6.40 6.45 12.04
C LEU A 152 -6.11 7.88 12.49
N GLU A 153 -5.33 8.06 13.57
CA GLU A 153 -4.82 9.36 13.98
C GLU A 153 -3.56 9.76 13.17
N CYS A 154 -3.75 10.05 11.88
CA CYS A 154 -2.69 10.56 11.01
C CYS A 154 -3.21 11.63 10.04
N TYR A 155 -2.33 12.24 9.24
CA TYR A 155 -2.78 13.11 8.16
C TYR A 155 -3.47 12.26 7.08
N GLN A 156 -4.75 12.53 6.81
CA GLN A 156 -5.55 11.76 5.86
C GLN A 156 -5.90 12.63 4.65
N CYS A 157 -5.46 12.21 3.47
CA CYS A 157 -5.89 12.76 2.20
C CYS A 157 -7.09 11.93 1.70
N VAL A 158 -8.27 12.55 1.76
CA VAL A 158 -9.54 11.90 1.42
C VAL A 158 -9.87 12.15 -0.05
N GLY A 159 -10.07 11.09 -0.81
CA GLY A 159 -10.41 11.13 -2.23
C GLY A 159 -9.77 10.00 -3.01
N ASP A 160 -10.00 9.97 -4.31
CA ASP A 160 -9.38 8.99 -5.21
C ASP A 160 -7.84 9.15 -5.18
N ALA A 161 -7.13 8.06 -4.85
CA ALA A 161 -5.67 8.03 -4.81
C ALA A 161 -5.05 8.48 -6.16
N ALA A 162 -5.71 8.20 -7.29
CA ALA A 162 -5.27 8.63 -8.61
C ALA A 162 -5.28 10.16 -8.78
N CYS A 163 -6.09 10.88 -8.02
CA CYS A 163 -6.13 12.33 -8.01
C CYS A 163 -5.22 12.95 -6.92
N SER A 164 -5.07 12.23 -5.81
CA SER A 164 -4.45 12.76 -4.59
C SER A 164 -2.94 12.52 -4.48
N ILE A 165 -2.44 11.41 -5.01
CA ILE A 165 -1.02 11.06 -4.93
C ILE A 165 -0.23 11.85 -5.97
N ASN A 166 0.87 12.44 -5.53
CA ASN A 166 1.84 13.10 -6.39
C ASN A 166 3.26 12.88 -5.83
N ALA A 167 4.14 12.33 -6.65
CA ALA A 167 5.49 11.93 -6.24
C ALA A 167 6.32 13.11 -5.71
N ASP A 168 6.33 14.22 -6.44
CA ASP A 168 7.12 15.42 -6.09
C ASP A 168 6.71 15.98 -4.73
N ARG A 169 5.39 16.11 -4.48
CA ARG A 169 4.87 16.57 -3.19
C ARG A 169 5.26 15.65 -2.04
N LEU A 170 5.23 14.33 -2.24
CA LEU A 170 5.60 13.36 -1.22
C LEU A 170 7.10 13.40 -0.91
N LEU A 171 7.94 13.58 -1.92
CA LEU A 171 9.39 13.75 -1.74
C LEU A 171 9.72 15.04 -1.00
N SER A 172 9.16 16.17 -1.44
CA SER A 172 9.36 17.44 -0.74
C SER A 172 8.88 17.38 0.70
N TYR A 173 7.77 16.68 0.97
CA TYR A 173 7.32 16.45 2.34
C TYR A 173 8.33 15.60 3.12
N TYR A 174 8.81 14.49 2.56
CA TYR A 174 9.83 13.65 3.20
C TYR A 174 11.09 14.44 3.57
N GLU A 175 11.59 15.28 2.67
CA GLU A 175 12.76 16.14 2.89
C GLU A 175 12.54 17.16 4.02
N SER A 176 11.30 17.66 4.18
CA SER A 176 10.95 18.58 5.27
C SER A 176 10.92 17.93 6.65
N LEU A 177 10.87 16.59 6.71
CA LEU A 177 10.98 15.85 7.96
C LEU A 177 12.45 15.87 8.39
N THR A 178 12.84 16.89 9.16
CA THR A 178 14.12 16.95 9.89
C THR A 178 14.13 16.01 11.08
#